data_AF-A0A3E0N4B7-F1
#
_entry.id   AF-A0A3E0N4B7-F1
#
_cell.length_a   1.000
_cell.length_b   1.000
_cell.length_c   1.000
_cell.angle_alpha   90.00
_cell.angle_beta   90.00
_cell.angle_gamma   90.00
#
_symmetry.space_group_name_H-M   'P 1'
#
loop_
_entity.id
_entity.type
_entity.pdbx_description
1 polymer ?
#
loop_
_entity_poly.entity_id
_entity_poly.type
_entity_poly.pdbx_seq_one_letter_code
_entity_poly.pdbx_strand_id
1 'polypeptide(L)'
;MPNNNLPSADTGNSANFRESGIPGGGYTTGDFDYPLTDVGEYGLSASPYGTFDQGGNVWEWNEALIGSDRGLRGSSWSAFSNGLAASGRISTNPYPGQEFFNFGFRIASTAEAVVPEPSTYAMAALGLLGLGLYGWRRRSH
;
A
#
# COMPACT_ATOMS: atom_id res chain seq x y z
N MET A 1 -15.63 9.95 1.77
CA MET A 1 -14.48 10.75 1.28
C MET A 1 -13.77 11.29 2.50
N PRO A 2 -12.42 11.27 2.54
CA PRO A 2 -11.67 11.93 3.61
C PRO A 2 -11.83 13.46 3.52
N ASN A 3 -11.66 14.16 4.64
CA ASN A 3 -11.54 15.61 4.66
C ASN A 3 -10.09 16.03 4.38
N ASN A 4 -9.91 17.32 4.05
CA ASN A 4 -8.62 17.90 3.70
C ASN A 4 -8.03 18.74 4.84
N ASN A 5 -8.06 18.22 6.07
CA ASN A 5 -7.53 18.94 7.22
C ASN A 5 -6.01 18.79 7.30
N LEU A 6 -5.35 19.77 7.92
CA LEU A 6 -3.99 19.61 8.40
C LEU A 6 -3.91 18.44 9.41
N PRO A 7 -2.76 17.78 9.55
CA PRO A 7 -2.63 16.65 10.47
C PRO A 7 -2.95 17.00 11.93
N SER A 8 -2.69 18.24 12.36
CA SER A 8 -3.08 18.75 13.68
C SER A 8 -4.59 18.77 13.94
N ALA A 9 -5.40 18.63 12.88
CA ALA A 9 -6.86 18.54 12.90
C ALA A 9 -7.36 17.24 12.24
N ASP A 10 -6.55 16.18 12.27
CA ASP A 10 -6.94 14.84 11.82
C ASP A 10 -8.19 14.37 12.58
N THR A 11 -9.21 13.90 11.85
CA THR A 11 -10.48 13.43 12.42
C THR A 11 -10.65 11.91 12.33
N GLY A 12 -9.62 11.18 11.91
CA GLY A 12 -9.69 9.74 11.64
C GLY A 12 -10.24 9.37 10.25
N ASN A 13 -10.38 10.36 9.38
CA ASN A 13 -10.66 10.20 7.96
C ASN A 13 -10.21 11.48 7.24
N SER A 14 -8.93 11.79 7.37
CA SER A 14 -8.26 12.97 6.83
C SER A 14 -7.17 12.52 5.86
N ALA A 15 -6.92 13.33 4.84
CA ALA A 15 -5.92 13.07 3.82
C ALA A 15 -5.36 14.39 3.30
N ASN A 16 -4.13 14.37 2.79
CA ASN A 16 -3.53 15.52 2.11
C ASN A 16 -3.79 15.46 0.60
N PHE A 17 -4.72 16.28 0.10
CA PHE A 17 -5.06 16.34 -1.32
C PHE A 17 -5.40 17.76 -1.76
N ARG A 18 -5.64 17.96 -3.06
CA ARG A 18 -6.02 19.29 -3.57
C ARG A 18 -7.50 19.55 -3.40
N GLU A 19 -7.85 20.68 -2.82
CA GLU A 19 -9.23 21.15 -2.70
C GLU A 19 -9.41 22.57 -3.24
N SER A 20 -10.46 22.81 -4.02
CA SER A 20 -10.76 24.15 -4.52
C SER A 20 -11.42 25.00 -3.44
N GLY A 21 -11.04 26.27 -3.34
CA GLY A 21 -11.73 27.23 -2.47
C GLY A 21 -11.20 27.31 -1.04
N ILE A 22 -10.08 26.63 -0.73
CA ILE A 22 -9.32 26.85 0.51
C ILE A 22 -8.13 27.81 0.25
N PRO A 23 -7.66 28.54 1.29
CA PRO A 23 -6.45 29.37 1.20
C PRO A 23 -5.21 28.58 0.73
N GLY A 24 -4.18 29.29 0.26
CA GLY A 24 -2.92 28.65 -0.14
C GLY A 24 -3.03 27.79 -1.40
N GLY A 25 -3.77 28.24 -2.42
CA GLY A 25 -3.80 27.60 -3.74
C GLY A 25 -4.54 26.25 -3.82
N GLY A 26 -5.19 25.85 -2.73
CA GLY A 26 -5.88 24.57 -2.63
C GLY A 26 -5.05 23.43 -2.04
N TYR A 27 -3.88 23.75 -1.46
CA TYR A 27 -3.01 22.78 -0.79
C TYR A 27 -3.36 22.68 0.69
N THR A 28 -3.39 21.47 1.23
CA THR A 28 -3.68 21.20 2.65
C THR A 28 -2.76 21.96 3.60
N THR A 29 -1.48 22.03 3.25
CA THR A 29 -0.45 22.75 4.01
C THR A 29 -0.55 24.27 3.85
N GLY A 30 -1.31 24.73 2.86
CA GLY A 30 -1.36 26.14 2.44
C GLY A 30 -0.11 26.60 1.70
N ASP A 31 0.85 25.71 1.45
CA ASP A 31 2.17 26.03 0.90
C ASP A 31 2.49 25.12 -0.29
N PHE A 32 2.74 25.72 -1.46
CA PHE A 32 3.11 24.99 -2.67
C PHE A 32 4.56 24.47 -2.63
N ASP A 33 5.45 25.18 -1.95
CA ASP A 33 6.85 24.80 -1.83
C ASP A 33 7.01 23.64 -0.82
N TYR A 34 6.08 23.54 0.13
CA TYR A 34 5.99 22.45 1.11
C TYR A 34 4.59 21.83 1.15
N PRO A 35 4.18 21.11 0.09
CA PRO A 35 2.81 20.61 -0.04
C PRO A 35 2.59 19.24 0.61
N LEU A 36 3.67 18.58 1.04
CA LEU A 36 3.65 17.27 1.68
C LEU A 36 3.44 17.39 3.18
N THR A 37 2.88 16.34 3.76
CA THR A 37 2.88 16.14 5.21
C THR A 37 3.90 15.06 5.56
N ASP A 38 4.44 15.11 6.78
CA ASP A 38 5.32 14.07 7.29
C ASP A 38 4.59 12.71 7.28
N VAL A 39 5.35 11.64 7.03
CA VAL A 39 4.81 10.28 6.92
C VAL A 39 4.20 9.85 8.23
N GLY A 40 2.95 9.38 8.19
CA GLY A 40 2.23 8.88 9.36
C GLY A 40 1.65 9.97 10.27
N GLU A 41 1.74 11.25 9.90
CA GLU A 41 1.25 12.36 10.73
C GLU A 41 -0.29 12.35 10.87
N TYR A 42 -1.01 11.78 9.89
CA TYR A 42 -2.43 11.46 10.01
C TYR A 42 -2.67 10.20 10.87
N GLY A 43 -2.28 10.28 12.14
CA GLY A 43 -2.23 9.16 13.08
C GLY A 43 -3.59 8.51 13.38
N LEU A 44 -4.69 9.26 13.27
CA LEU A 44 -6.05 8.72 13.48
C LEU A 44 -6.62 8.09 12.20
N SER A 45 -6.07 8.44 11.03
CA SER A 45 -6.52 7.99 9.71
C SER A 45 -5.76 6.76 9.20
N ALA A 46 -5.19 5.96 10.10
CA ALA A 46 -4.59 4.67 9.75
C ALA A 46 -5.62 3.74 9.09
N SER A 47 -5.16 2.95 8.13
CA SER A 47 -5.99 1.89 7.56
C SER A 47 -6.26 0.78 8.58
N PRO A 48 -7.28 -0.07 8.35
CA PRO A 48 -7.51 -1.27 9.18
C PRO A 48 -6.31 -2.23 9.24
N TYR A 49 -5.33 -2.08 8.34
CA TYR A 49 -4.11 -2.87 8.27
C TYR A 49 -2.90 -2.15 8.90
N GLY A 50 -3.11 -1.02 9.58
CA GLY A 50 -2.06 -0.27 10.26
C GLY A 50 -1.12 0.52 9.34
N THR A 51 -1.53 0.75 8.10
CA THR A 51 -0.77 1.54 7.12
C THR A 51 -1.32 2.95 6.99
N PHE A 52 -0.41 3.91 6.85
CA PHE A 52 -0.72 5.34 6.74
C PHE A 52 -0.59 5.82 5.28
N ASP A 53 -1.17 6.99 5.03
CA ASP A 53 -0.99 7.78 3.80
C ASP A 53 -1.29 7.00 2.52
N GLN A 54 -2.22 6.03 2.57
CA GLN A 54 -2.68 5.31 1.37
C GLN A 54 -3.64 6.16 0.51
N GLY A 55 -4.13 7.26 1.06
CA GLY A 55 -4.93 8.26 0.35
C GLY A 55 -4.33 9.65 0.61
N GLY A 56 -3.89 10.32 -0.45
CA GLY A 56 -3.27 11.64 -0.39
C GLY A 56 -1.74 11.57 -0.32
N ASN A 57 -1.14 12.71 -0.01
CA ASN A 57 0.30 12.95 -0.03
C ASN A 57 0.88 12.76 -1.44
N VAL A 58 1.20 11.55 -1.89
CA VAL A 58 1.77 11.27 -3.22
C VAL A 58 1.08 10.11 -3.92
N TRP A 59 1.06 10.16 -5.25
CA TRP A 59 0.68 9.00 -6.05
C TRP A 59 1.74 7.94 -5.90
N GLU A 60 1.33 6.69 -5.70
CA GLU A 60 2.27 5.60 -5.48
C GLU A 60 2.30 4.64 -6.65
N TRP A 61 3.49 4.45 -7.21
CA TRP A 61 3.74 3.40 -8.20
C TRP A 61 3.44 2.02 -7.65
N ASN A 62 2.84 1.20 -8.50
CA ASN A 62 2.73 -0.24 -8.29
C ASN A 62 3.08 -1.00 -9.57
N GLU A 63 3.21 -2.32 -9.43
CA GLU A 63 3.63 -3.19 -10.53
C GLU A 63 2.49 -3.57 -11.50
N ALA A 64 1.25 -3.18 -11.19
CA ALA A 64 0.09 -3.56 -11.97
C ALA A 64 0.15 -2.95 -13.37
N LEU A 65 -0.16 -3.77 -14.38
CA LEU A 65 -0.24 -3.33 -15.78
C LEU A 65 -1.64 -2.78 -16.09
N ILE A 66 -1.68 -1.57 -16.64
CA ILE A 66 -2.87 -0.94 -17.20
C ILE A 66 -2.58 -0.71 -18.69
N GLY A 67 -2.93 -1.68 -19.53
CA GLY A 67 -2.40 -1.75 -20.89
C GLY A 67 -0.91 -2.07 -20.87
N SER A 68 -0.09 -1.19 -21.45
CA SER A 68 1.38 -1.27 -21.42
C SER A 68 2.02 -0.49 -20.27
N ASP A 69 1.25 0.28 -19.51
CA ASP A 69 1.75 1.21 -18.50
C ASP A 69 1.68 0.61 -17.10
N ARG A 70 2.42 1.19 -16.14
CA ARG A 70 2.26 0.83 -14.71
C ARG A 70 1.17 1.67 -14.04
N GLY A 71 0.61 1.12 -12.99
CA GLY A 71 -0.42 1.75 -12.19
C GLY A 71 0.13 2.72 -11.14
N LEU A 72 -0.66 3.75 -10.86
CA LEU A 72 -0.53 4.63 -9.71
C LEU A 72 -1.79 4.54 -8.84
N ARG A 73 -1.62 4.68 -7.53
CA ARG A 73 -2.71 4.65 -6.53
C ARG A 73 -2.57 5.78 -5.52
N GLY A 74 -3.65 6.04 -4.78
CA GLY A 74 -3.63 6.87 -3.58
C GLY A 74 -3.92 8.35 -3.79
N SER A 75 -3.91 8.88 -5.02
CA SER A 75 -3.96 10.34 -5.26
C SER A 75 -2.73 11.08 -4.72
N SER A 76 -2.74 12.41 -4.75
CA SER A 76 -1.64 13.22 -4.22
C SER A 76 -2.12 14.59 -3.73
N TRP A 77 -1.24 15.34 -3.06
CA TRP A 77 -1.44 16.74 -2.64
C TRP A 77 -1.88 17.68 -3.77
N SER A 78 -1.50 17.39 -5.01
CA SER A 78 -1.84 18.18 -6.20
C SER A 78 -3.08 17.69 -6.96
N ALA A 79 -3.69 16.58 -6.54
CA ALA A 79 -4.81 15.94 -7.21
C ALA A 79 -6.09 16.02 -6.36
N PHE A 80 -7.24 16.10 -7.03
CA PHE A 80 -8.53 16.22 -6.35
C PHE A 80 -8.97 14.89 -5.70
N SER A 81 -10.04 14.97 -4.90
CA SER A 81 -10.55 13.84 -4.11
C SER A 81 -11.04 12.63 -4.92
N ASN A 82 -11.26 12.77 -6.24
CA ASN A 82 -11.68 11.68 -7.10
C ASN A 82 -10.67 10.52 -7.16
N GLY A 83 -9.38 10.80 -6.93
CA GLY A 83 -8.32 9.79 -6.89
C GLY A 83 -8.17 9.06 -5.56
N LEU A 84 -8.82 9.53 -4.48
CA LEU A 84 -8.59 9.04 -3.11
C LEU A 84 -9.31 7.73 -2.80
N ALA A 85 -10.27 7.32 -3.63
CA ALA A 85 -10.94 6.04 -3.44
C ALA A 85 -9.92 4.90 -3.57
N ALA A 86 -10.00 3.89 -2.69
CA ALA A 86 -9.13 2.72 -2.76
C ALA A 86 -9.26 1.94 -4.10
N SER A 87 -10.40 2.08 -4.78
CA SER A 87 -10.63 1.54 -6.13
C SER A 87 -10.08 2.43 -7.25
N GLY A 88 -9.74 3.69 -6.94
CA GLY A 88 -9.14 4.63 -7.86
C GLY A 88 -7.79 4.13 -8.35
N ARG A 89 -7.58 4.21 -9.66
CA ARG A 89 -6.33 3.85 -10.32
C ARG A 89 -6.14 4.74 -11.54
N ILE A 90 -4.91 5.18 -11.76
CA ILE A 90 -4.50 5.82 -13.00
C ILE A 90 -3.25 5.12 -13.52
N SER A 91 -2.86 5.40 -14.75
CA SER A 91 -1.56 5.00 -15.29
C SER A 91 -0.80 6.23 -15.79
N THR A 92 0.51 6.08 -15.89
CA THR A 92 1.44 7.09 -16.40
C THR A 92 1.54 7.08 -17.92
N ASN A 93 0.40 6.95 -18.60
CA ASN A 93 0.35 6.87 -20.06
C ASN A 93 1.25 7.96 -20.67
N PRO A 94 2.31 7.61 -21.44
CA PRO A 94 2.68 6.29 -21.99
C PRO A 94 3.96 5.61 -21.42
N TYR A 95 4.59 6.09 -20.33
CA TYR A 95 5.98 5.67 -20.02
C TYR A 95 6.25 5.31 -18.55
N PRO A 96 6.81 4.11 -18.26
CA PRO A 96 7.18 3.67 -16.91
C PRO A 96 8.40 4.39 -16.31
N GLY A 97 9.05 5.30 -17.06
CA GLY A 97 10.15 6.13 -16.59
C GLY A 97 9.75 7.57 -16.26
N GLN A 98 8.45 7.86 -16.14
CA GLN A 98 8.01 9.19 -15.75
C GLN A 98 8.30 9.45 -14.27
N GLU A 99 8.79 10.66 -13.99
CA GLU A 99 8.97 11.16 -12.64
C GLU A 99 8.22 12.48 -12.53
N PHE A 100 7.43 12.62 -11.48
CA PHE A 100 6.74 13.86 -11.16
C PHE A 100 6.93 14.15 -9.68
N PHE A 101 6.89 15.44 -9.33
CA PHE A 101 7.08 15.92 -7.96
C PHE A 101 6.04 15.39 -6.95
N ASN A 102 4.94 14.82 -7.44
CA ASN A 102 3.86 14.25 -6.65
C ASN A 102 3.79 12.72 -6.76
N PHE A 103 4.81 12.07 -7.32
CA PHE A 103 4.92 10.62 -7.41
C PHE A 103 5.91 10.11 -6.35
N GLY A 104 5.56 8.99 -5.75
CA GLY A 104 6.37 8.24 -4.82
C GLY A 104 6.08 6.74 -4.95
N PHE A 105 6.41 5.97 -3.92
CA PHE A 105 6.18 4.55 -3.88
C PHE A 105 6.17 4.08 -2.42
N ARG A 106 5.60 2.89 -2.20
CA ARG A 106 5.79 2.13 -0.97
C ARG A 106 6.35 0.76 -1.30
N ILE A 107 7.19 0.23 -0.42
CA ILE A 107 7.79 -1.09 -0.59
C ILE A 107 6.83 -2.11 0.02
N ALA A 108 6.44 -3.09 -0.78
CA ALA A 108 5.81 -4.30 -0.29
C ALA A 108 6.86 -5.41 -0.18
N SER A 109 6.85 -6.14 0.93
CA SER A 109 7.64 -7.36 1.07
C SER A 109 6.70 -8.52 1.26
N THR A 110 6.88 -9.56 0.46
CA THR A 110 6.29 -10.88 0.72
C THR A 110 7.10 -11.57 1.81
N ALA A 111 7.26 -10.92 2.96
CA ALA A 111 7.76 -11.59 4.14
C ALA A 111 6.70 -12.62 4.53
N GLU A 112 6.72 -13.75 3.83
CA GLU A 112 6.23 -15.00 4.34
C GLU A 112 7.00 -15.18 5.63
N ALA A 113 6.36 -14.86 6.76
CA ALA A 113 6.53 -15.75 7.89
C ALA A 113 6.38 -17.14 7.27
N VAL A 114 7.42 -17.97 7.33
CA VAL A 114 7.37 -19.35 6.83
C VAL A 114 6.27 -20.03 7.65
N VAL A 115 5.03 -19.91 7.20
CA VAL A 115 3.87 -20.61 7.71
C VAL A 115 3.89 -21.87 6.88
N PRO A 116 4.37 -23.00 7.42
CA PRO A 116 4.41 -24.22 6.63
C PRO A 116 2.96 -24.51 6.25
N GLU A 117 2.69 -24.56 4.95
CA GLU A 117 1.34 -24.84 4.48
C GLU A 117 0.84 -26.15 5.08
N PRO A 118 -0.47 -26.33 5.31
CA PRO A 118 -1.02 -27.57 5.88
C PRO A 118 -0.52 -28.84 5.17
N SER A 119 -0.25 -28.74 3.87
CA SER A 119 0.35 -29.79 3.02
C SER A 119 1.78 -30.16 3.45
N THR A 120 2.61 -29.20 3.86
CA THR A 120 4.00 -29.42 4.30
C THR A 120 4.05 -30.30 5.54
N TYR A 121 3.19 -30.04 6.51
CA TYR A 121 3.08 -30.88 7.72
C TYR A 121 2.54 -32.26 7.40
N ALA A 122 1.54 -32.36 6.53
CA ALA A 122 1.00 -33.64 6.10
C ALA A 122 2.06 -34.49 5.39
N MET A 123 2.84 -33.90 4.49
CA MET A 123 3.92 -34.60 3.78
C MET A 123 5.06 -35.00 4.71
N ALA A 124 5.44 -34.16 5.67
CA ALA A 124 6.42 -34.52 6.69
C ALA A 124 5.95 -35.69 7.56
N ALA A 125 4.69 -35.67 7.99
CA ALA A 125 4.09 -36.77 8.77
C ALA A 125 4.04 -38.08 7.96
N LEU A 126 3.61 -38.03 6.70
CA LEU A 126 3.58 -39.19 5.81
C LEU A 126 4.98 -39.75 5.54
N GLY A 127 5.99 -38.88 5.36
CA GLY A 127 7.38 -39.28 5.20
C GLY A 127 7.94 -40.00 6.43
N LEU A 128 7.70 -39.45 7.63
CA LEU A 128 8.12 -40.06 8.90
C LEU A 128 7.42 -41.41 9.15
N LEU A 129 6.12 -41.51 8.85
CA LEU A 129 5.37 -42.77 8.93
C LEU A 129 5.94 -43.83 7.98
N GLY A 130 6.25 -43.46 6.73
CA GLY A 130 6.87 -44.35 5.76
C GLY A 130 8.22 -44.90 6.23
N LEU A 131 9.09 -44.04 6.78
CA LEU A 131 10.39 -44.44 7.33
C LEU A 131 10.23 -45.36 8.55
N GLY A 132 9.28 -45.08 9.44
CA GLY A 132 8.98 -45.92 10.60
C GLY A 132 8.51 -47.33 10.20
N LEU A 133 7.57 -47.42 9.26
CA LEU A 133 7.08 -48.71 8.74
C LEU A 133 8.17 -49.50 8.03
N TYR A 134 9.06 -48.82 7.29
CA TYR A 134 10.21 -49.45 6.65
C TYR A 134 11.20 -50.04 7.68
N GLY A 135 11.53 -49.27 8.72
CA GLY A 135 12.41 -49.72 9.80
C GLY A 135 11.85 -50.91 10.57
N TRP A 136 10.54 -50.92 10.83
CA TRP A 136 9.87 -52.03 11.50
C TRP A 136 9.94 -53.34 10.71
N ARG A 137 9.70 -53.28 9.38
CA ARG A 137 9.83 -54.46 8.51
C ARG A 137 11.25 -55.04 8.49
N ARG A 138 12.28 -54.19 8.49
CA ARG A 138 13.69 -54.65 8.49
C ARG A 138 14.13 -55.34 9.78
N ARG A 139 13.48 -55.06 10.92
CA ARG A 139 13.81 -55.67 12.23
C ARG A 139 13.07 -56.98 12.48
N SER A 140 12.11 -57.31 11.63
CA SER A 140 11.23 -58.49 11.74
C SER A 140 11.75 -59.68 10.92
N HIS A 141 12.93 -59.54 10.30
CA HIS A 141 13.71 -60.56 9.61
C HIS A 141 15.03 -60.74 10.34
#